data_AF-A0AA36EAA8-F1
#
_entry.id   AF-A0AA36EAA8-F1
#
_cell.length_a   1.000
_cell.length_b   1.000
_cell.length_c   1.000
_cell.angle_alpha   90.00
_cell.angle_beta   90.00
_cell.angle_gamma   90.00
#
_symmetry.space_group_name_H-M   'P 1'
#
loop_
_entity.id
_entity.type
_entity.pdbx_description
1 polymer ?
#
loop_
_entity_poly.entity_id
_entity_poly.type
_entity_poly.pdbx_seq_one_letter_code
_entity_poly.pdbx_strand_id
1 'polypeptide(L)'
;MGMVFMCSSKTKTDCFRYKILGLPANKQDQVAKIYKGMRLFLFDVDLRLMYGIFKAAGPGGYNIEPKAFKNEFPSQVRFSVLDDCLPIAEENFKDVIKENYYTQNNFEGLLKADQVPYSVL
;
A
#
# COMPACT_ATOMS: atom_id res chain seq x y z
N MET A 1 6.27 -4.63 10.95
CA MET A 1 5.06 -4.91 10.13
C MET A 1 4.87 -3.77 9.15
N GLY A 2 4.28 -4.07 8.00
CA GLY A 2 4.03 -3.10 6.93
C GLY A 2 2.78 -3.49 6.16
N MET A 3 2.40 -2.68 5.18
CA MET A 3 1.23 -2.96 4.36
C MET A 3 1.43 -2.52 2.92
N VAL A 4 1.07 -3.39 1.99
CA VAL A 4 0.97 -3.11 0.57
C VAL A 4 -0.48 -2.78 0.23
N PHE A 5 -0.67 -1.66 -0.46
CA PHE A 5 -1.93 -1.30 -1.08
C PHE A 5 -1.86 -1.57 -2.58
N MET A 6 -2.97 -2.01 -3.16
CA MET A 6 -3.05 -2.27 -4.60
C MET A 6 -3.66 -1.06 -5.30
N CYS A 7 -3.12 -0.69 -6.45
CA CYS A 7 -3.73 0.29 -7.35
C CYS A 7 -3.65 -0.17 -8.80
N SER A 8 -4.52 0.39 -9.63
CA SER A 8 -4.32 0.42 -11.08
C SER A 8 -3.75 1.77 -11.49
N SER A 9 -3.36 1.92 -12.75
CA SER A 9 -2.93 3.18 -13.35
C SER A 9 -3.94 4.32 -13.11
N LYS A 10 -5.23 4.00 -13.11
CA LYS A 10 -6.33 4.93 -12.82
C LYS A 10 -6.30 5.43 -11.37
N THR A 11 -6.25 4.53 -10.38
CA THR A 11 -6.32 4.92 -8.96
C THR A 11 -5.01 5.46 -8.42
N LYS A 12 -3.88 5.07 -9.02
CA LYS A 12 -2.55 5.55 -8.67
C LYS A 12 -2.42 7.08 -8.71
N THR A 13 -3.04 7.72 -9.69
CA THR A 13 -3.04 9.20 -9.80
C THR A 13 -3.63 9.84 -8.55
N ASP A 14 -4.74 9.31 -8.05
CA ASP A 14 -5.38 9.79 -6.82
C ASP A 14 -4.52 9.49 -5.59
N CYS A 15 -3.84 8.33 -5.54
CA CYS A 15 -2.92 8.01 -4.45
C CYS A 15 -1.87 9.10 -4.25
N PHE A 16 -1.21 9.52 -5.33
CA PHE A 16 -0.17 10.55 -5.25
C PHE A 16 -0.73 11.96 -5.12
N ARG A 17 -1.82 12.28 -5.81
CA ARG A 17 -2.47 13.61 -5.74
C ARG A 17 -2.94 13.95 -4.33
N TYR A 18 -3.61 13.00 -3.67
CA TYR A 18 -4.18 13.20 -2.34
C TYR A 18 -3.27 12.70 -1.20
N LYS A 19 -2.13 12.07 -1.53
CA LYS A 19 -1.21 11.43 -0.58
C LYS A 19 -1.93 10.44 0.33
N ILE A 20 -2.77 9.60 -0.28
CA ILE A 20 -3.64 8.66 0.44
C ILE A 20 -3.63 7.29 -0.21
N LEU A 21 -3.66 6.24 0.61
CA LEU A 21 -3.88 4.87 0.15
C LEU A 21 -5.24 4.40 0.66
N GLY A 22 -5.94 3.58 -0.13
CA GLY A 22 -7.32 3.20 0.15
C GLY A 22 -7.61 1.73 -0.12
N LEU A 23 -8.51 1.16 0.68
CA LEU A 23 -9.13 -0.14 0.47
C LEU A 23 -10.67 0.00 0.41
N PRO A 24 -11.37 -1.01 -0.14
CA PRO A 24 -12.83 -1.04 -0.09
C PRO A 24 -13.39 -0.97 1.33
N ALA A 25 -14.67 -0.61 1.45
CA ALA A 25 -15.33 -0.40 2.74
C ALA A 25 -15.26 -1.63 3.68
N ASN A 26 -15.37 -2.84 3.14
CA ASN A 26 -15.34 -4.09 3.91
C ASN A 26 -13.95 -4.46 4.47
N LYS A 27 -12.90 -3.67 4.17
CA LYS A 27 -11.53 -3.89 4.65
C LYS A 27 -11.12 -2.84 5.70
N GLN A 28 -12.08 -2.16 6.33
CA GLN A 28 -11.84 -1.16 7.37
C GLN A 28 -11.00 -1.73 8.52
N ASP A 29 -11.24 -2.97 8.94
CA ASP A 29 -10.46 -3.64 9.99
C ASP A 29 -8.98 -3.84 9.63
N GLN A 30 -8.65 -3.94 8.33
CA GLN A 30 -7.25 -4.01 7.91
C GLN A 30 -6.58 -2.65 8.06
N VAL A 31 -7.25 -1.59 7.65
CA VAL A 31 -6.74 -0.21 7.74
C VAL A 31 -6.64 0.25 9.20
N ALA A 32 -7.54 -0.21 10.07
CA ALA A 32 -7.50 0.09 11.51
C ALA A 32 -6.23 -0.43 12.22
N LYS A 33 -5.52 -1.41 11.64
CA LYS A 33 -4.23 -1.91 12.17
C LYS A 33 -3.06 -0.96 11.88
N ILE A 34 -3.26 0.05 11.03
CA ILE A 34 -2.20 0.96 10.62
C ILE A 34 -2.03 2.05 11.67
N TYR A 35 -0.80 2.16 12.17
CA TYR A 35 -0.36 3.20 13.09
C TYR A 35 0.58 4.20 12.39
N LYS A 36 0.67 5.42 12.94
CA LYS A 36 1.57 6.46 12.42
C LYS A 36 3.01 5.94 12.40
N GLY A 37 3.68 6.09 11.25
CA GLY A 37 5.06 5.63 11.03
C GLY A 37 5.18 4.21 10.48
N MET A 38 4.09 3.44 10.40
CA MET A 38 4.10 2.11 9.77
C MET A 38 4.53 2.23 8.30
N ARG A 39 5.38 1.30 7.83
CA ARG A 39 5.85 1.27 6.44
C ARG A 39 4.74 0.84 5.51
N LEU A 40 4.52 1.64 4.47
CA LEU A 40 3.50 1.43 3.46
C LEU A 40 4.15 1.33 2.09
N PHE A 41 3.53 0.54 1.22
CA PHE A 41 3.93 0.36 -0.17
C PHE A 41 2.71 0.42 -1.06
N LEU A 42 2.90 0.75 -2.33
CA LEU A 42 1.84 0.79 -3.33
C LEU A 42 2.23 -0.12 -4.49
N PHE A 43 1.46 -1.18 -4.72
CA PHE A 43 1.65 -2.10 -5.83
C PHE A 43 0.71 -1.75 -6.98
N ASP A 44 1.29 -1.44 -8.14
CA ASP A 44 0.59 -1.20 -9.39
C ASP A 44 0.33 -2.53 -10.08
N VAL A 45 -0.93 -2.96 -10.12
CA VAL A 45 -1.31 -4.27 -10.67
C VAL A 45 -1.19 -4.33 -12.19
N ASP A 46 -1.31 -3.19 -12.87
CA ASP A 46 -1.22 -3.11 -14.32
C ASP A 46 0.23 -3.27 -14.78
N LEU A 47 1.16 -2.60 -14.07
CA LEU A 47 2.60 -2.61 -14.39
C LEU A 47 3.38 -3.68 -13.63
N ARG A 48 2.80 -4.29 -12.60
CA ARG A 48 3.45 -5.25 -11.70
C ARG A 48 4.68 -4.65 -11.00
N LEU A 49 4.55 -3.39 -10.56
CA LEU A 49 5.60 -2.59 -9.94
C LEU A 49 5.23 -2.18 -8.51
N MET A 50 6.18 -2.27 -7.59
CA MET A 50 6.05 -1.79 -6.21
C MET A 50 6.69 -0.41 -6.05
N TYR A 51 5.91 0.54 -5.52
CA TYR A 51 6.32 1.90 -5.19
C TYR A 51 6.47 2.06 -3.68
N GLY A 52 7.45 2.86 -3.27
CA GLY A 52 7.83 3.07 -1.88
C GLY A 52 9.29 3.54 -1.78
N ILE A 53 9.83 3.71 -0.58
CA ILE A 53 9.21 3.39 0.72
C ILE A 53 8.38 4.57 1.23
N PHE A 54 7.15 4.30 1.68
CA PHE A 54 6.31 5.31 2.33
C PHE A 54 6.16 5.01 3.83
N LYS A 55 5.75 6.03 4.59
CA LYS A 55 5.33 5.90 5.99
C LYS A 55 3.94 6.47 6.20
N ALA A 56 3.13 5.80 7.02
CA ALA A 56 1.83 6.29 7.44
C ALA A 56 2.00 7.64 8.17
N ALA A 57 1.34 8.68 7.69
CA ALA A 57 1.40 10.02 8.29
C ALA A 57 0.49 10.15 9.53
N GLY A 58 -0.43 9.21 9.71
CA GLY A 58 -1.33 9.07 10.83
C GLY A 58 -1.89 7.64 10.91
N PRO A 59 -2.80 7.35 11.84
CA PRO A 59 -3.51 6.08 11.86
C PRO A 59 -4.40 5.93 10.62
N GLY A 60 -4.72 4.68 10.29
CA GLY A 60 -5.76 4.40 9.31
C GLY A 60 -7.15 4.84 9.80
N GLY A 61 -8.07 5.09 8.88
CA GLY A 61 -9.40 5.58 9.18
C GLY A 61 -10.38 5.40 8.01
N TYR A 62 -11.52 6.06 8.10
CA TYR A 62 -12.60 5.95 7.11
C TYR A 62 -12.91 7.34 6.54
N ASN A 63 -13.01 7.46 5.21
CA ASN A 63 -13.28 8.70 4.48
C ASN A 63 -12.40 9.89 4.90
N ILE A 64 -11.10 9.65 5.05
CA ILE A 64 -10.11 10.68 5.41
C ILE A 64 -9.99 11.77 4.32
N GLU A 65 -10.07 11.37 3.05
CA GLU A 65 -10.20 12.26 1.88
C GLU A 65 -11.37 11.78 1.01
N PRO A 66 -12.58 12.33 1.20
CA PRO A 66 -13.77 11.93 0.45
C PRO A 66 -13.70 12.18 -1.06
N LYS A 67 -12.81 13.09 -1.52
CA LYS A 67 -12.64 13.37 -2.96
C LYS A 67 -11.75 12.35 -3.68
N ALA A 68 -11.04 11.51 -2.94
CA ALA A 68 -10.19 10.48 -3.51
C ALA A 68 -11.02 9.31 -4.05
N PHE A 69 -10.59 8.76 -5.19
CA PHE A 69 -11.11 7.55 -5.81
C PHE A 69 -12.61 7.55 -6.08
N LYS A 70 -13.24 8.73 -6.24
CA LYS A 70 -14.70 8.86 -6.34
C LYS A 70 -15.45 8.10 -5.22
N ASN A 71 -14.84 8.03 -4.04
CA ASN A 71 -15.36 7.33 -2.86
C ASN A 71 -15.45 5.79 -2.97
N GLU A 72 -14.80 5.16 -3.95
CA GLU A 72 -14.78 3.69 -4.11
C GLU A 72 -13.92 2.98 -3.04
N PHE A 73 -12.94 3.68 -2.46
CA PHE A 73 -12.00 3.14 -1.47
C PHE A 73 -11.99 4.01 -0.19
N PRO A 74 -13.03 3.89 0.66
CA PRO A 74 -13.22 4.76 1.82
C PRO A 74 -12.34 4.37 3.02
N SER A 75 -11.85 3.13 3.10
CA SER A 75 -10.93 2.70 4.17
C SER A 75 -9.54 3.22 3.86
N GLN A 76 -9.09 4.29 4.49
CA GLN A 76 -7.99 5.13 4.01
C GLN A 76 -6.89 5.35 5.04
N VAL A 77 -5.68 5.66 4.55
CA VAL A 77 -4.56 6.16 5.36
C VAL A 77 -3.76 7.20 4.59
N ARG A 78 -3.41 8.31 5.24
CA ARG A 78 -2.47 9.29 4.67
C ARG A 78 -1.04 8.77 4.75
N PHE A 79 -0.22 9.04 3.74
CA PHE A 79 1.18 8.69 3.74
C PHE A 79 2.10 9.88 3.47
N SER A 80 3.38 9.71 3.80
CA SER A 80 4.48 10.58 3.39
C SER A 80 5.58 9.71 2.78
N VAL A 81 6.31 10.28 1.83
CA VAL A 81 7.49 9.62 1.24
C VAL A 81 8.56 9.50 2.33
N LEU A 82 9.04 8.29 2.56
CA LEU A 82 10.17 8.05 3.46
C LEU A 82 11.48 8.13 2.67
N ASP A 83 11.51 7.51 1.50
CA ASP A 83 12.65 7.52 0.59
C ASP A 83 12.16 7.56 -0.87
N ASP A 84 12.91 8.24 -1.74
CA ASP A 84 12.59 8.38 -3.16
C ASP A 84 13.41 7.35 -3.95
N CYS A 85 12.76 6.25 -4.32
CA CYS A 85 13.40 5.10 -4.94
C CYS A 85 12.71 4.73 -6.25
N LEU A 86 13.47 4.10 -7.14
CA LEU A 86 12.88 3.49 -8.33
C LEU A 86 11.92 2.36 -7.93
N PRO A 87 10.77 2.21 -8.61
CA PRO A 87 9.86 1.13 -8.32
C PRO A 87 10.49 -0.23 -8.66
N ILE A 88 10.13 -1.25 -7.87
CA ILE A 88 10.70 -2.60 -7.97
C ILE A 88 9.71 -3.52 -8.67
N ALA A 89 10.19 -4.31 -9.65
CA ALA A 89 9.37 -5.31 -10.34
C ALA A 89 8.98 -6.48 -9.41
N GLU A 90 7.79 -7.05 -9.62
CA GLU A 90 7.26 -8.14 -8.78
C GLU A 90 8.24 -9.31 -8.66
N GLU A 91 8.88 -9.71 -9.74
CA GLU A 91 9.90 -10.77 -9.77
C GLU A 91 11.02 -10.59 -8.74
N ASN A 92 11.36 -9.36 -8.37
CA ASN A 92 12.45 -9.06 -7.44
C ASN A 92 12.03 -9.14 -5.96
N PHE A 93 10.73 -9.15 -5.64
CA PHE A 93 10.25 -9.25 -4.25
C PHE A 93 9.28 -10.40 -4.01
N LYS A 94 8.80 -11.06 -5.06
CA LYS A 94 7.77 -12.11 -4.99
C LYS A 94 8.10 -13.20 -3.98
N ASP A 95 9.36 -13.62 -3.93
CA ASP A 95 9.81 -14.66 -3.00
C ASP A 95 9.76 -14.21 -1.54
N VAL A 96 9.99 -12.92 -1.26
CA VAL A 96 9.93 -12.36 0.10
C VAL A 96 8.51 -12.45 0.67
N ILE A 97 7.49 -12.25 -0.18
CA ILE A 97 6.08 -12.29 0.22
C ILE A 97 5.34 -13.53 -0.31
N LYS A 98 6.07 -14.60 -0.62
CA LYS A 98 5.51 -15.81 -1.25
C LYS A 98 4.31 -16.39 -0.49
N GLU A 99 4.37 -16.37 0.83
CA GLU A 99 3.29 -16.86 1.71
C GLU A 99 2.01 -16.00 1.67
N ASN A 100 2.09 -14.76 1.15
CA ASN A 100 0.95 -13.87 1.04
C ASN A 100 0.10 -14.14 -0.21
N TYR A 101 0.65 -14.87 -1.19
CA TYR A 101 -0.05 -15.20 -2.43
C TYR A 101 -1.09 -16.30 -2.19
N TYR A 102 -2.33 -16.03 -2.58
CA TYR A 102 -3.42 -17.01 -2.58
C TYR A 102 -3.78 -17.46 -4.01
N THR A 103 -3.23 -16.80 -5.02
CA THR A 103 -3.20 -17.23 -6.43
C THR A 103 -1.87 -16.83 -7.05
N GLN A 104 -1.60 -17.21 -8.30
CA GLN A 104 -0.37 -16.86 -9.01
C GLN A 104 -0.09 -15.35 -9.08
N ASN A 105 -1.16 -14.53 -9.12
CA ASN A 105 -1.08 -13.09 -9.41
C ASN A 105 -1.67 -12.21 -8.29
N ASN A 106 -2.28 -12.79 -7.25
CA ASN A 106 -2.91 -12.02 -6.18
C ASN A 106 -2.39 -12.43 -4.81
N PHE A 107 -2.12 -11.44 -3.98
CA PHE A 107 -1.60 -11.59 -2.62
C PHE A 107 -2.29 -10.64 -1.64
N GLU A 108 -2.32 -11.02 -0.35
CA GLU A 108 -2.80 -10.15 0.72
C GLU A 108 -1.71 -9.15 1.15
N GLY A 109 -2.11 -7.90 1.37
CA GLY A 109 -1.16 -6.79 1.52
C GLY A 109 -0.48 -6.69 2.89
N LEU A 110 -0.94 -7.40 3.93
CA LEU A 110 -0.37 -7.28 5.27
C LEU A 110 1.00 -7.98 5.34
N LEU A 111 2.04 -7.24 5.71
CA LEU A 111 3.41 -7.76 5.79
C LEU A 111 3.82 -8.04 7.23
N LYS A 112 4.47 -9.20 7.42
CA LYS A 112 5.19 -9.57 8.65
C LYS A 112 6.43 -8.68 8.84
N ALA A 113 7.07 -8.75 10.00
CA ALA A 113 8.20 -7.86 10.31
C ALA A 113 9.45 -8.15 9.44
N ASP A 114 9.72 -9.42 9.17
CA ASP A 114 10.79 -9.94 8.33
C ASP A 114 10.59 -9.65 6.83
N GLN A 115 9.35 -9.43 6.38
CA GLN A 115 9.02 -9.08 4.99
C GLN A 115 9.17 -7.60 4.67
N VAL A 116 9.44 -6.75 5.67
CA VAL A 116 9.50 -5.31 5.50
C VAL A 116 10.96 -4.88 5.41
N PRO A 117 11.43 -4.35 4.27
CA PRO A 117 12.80 -3.86 4.17
C PRO A 117 13.01 -2.70 5.13
N TYR A 118 14.08 -2.75 5.94
CA TYR A 118 14.48 -1.68 6.86
C TYR A 118 15.34 -0.61 6.18
N SER A 119 16.05 -0.97 5.11
CA SER A 119 16.80 -0.11 4.19
C SER A 119 16.66 -0.69 2.76
N VAL A 120 16.80 0.15 1.74
CA VAL A 120 16.81 -0.29 0.34
C VAL A 120 18.13 -1.04 0.08
N LEU A 121 18.07 -2.12 -0.70
CA LEU A 121 19.25 -2.82 -1.24
C LEU A 121 20.09 -1.88 -2.11
#